data_AF-A0AAF3F724-F1
#
_entry.id   AF-A0AAF3F724-F1
#
_cell.length_a   1.000
_cell.length_b   1.000
_cell.length_c   1.000
_cell.angle_alpha   90.00
_cell.angle_beta   90.00
_cell.angle_gamma   90.00
#
_symmetry.space_group_name_H-M   'P 1'
#
loop_
_entity.id
_entity.type
_entity.pdbx_description
1 polymer ?
#
loop_
_entity_poly.entity_id
_entity_poly.type
_entity_poly.pdbx_seq_one_letter_code
_entity_poly.pdbx_strand_id
1 'polypeptide(L)'
;MRQGGKTIIFCAAGVSRSAALCLAYLVKGEGFTLKDAYHHLNQRRPIVSPNVGFWRQLIDYEKEAKGDSTVNLITGRMARPVPDVYLHRTLKT
;
A
#
# COMPACT_ATOMS: atom_id res chain seq x y z
N MET A 1 -17.30 17.88 -4.69
CA MET A 1 -16.64 18.57 -5.82
C MET A 1 -15.12 18.60 -5.57
N ARG A 2 -14.29 18.25 -6.56
CA ARG A 2 -12.82 18.40 -6.48
C ARG A 2 -12.46 19.88 -6.73
N GLN A 3 -11.78 20.54 -5.80
CA GLN A 3 -11.52 22.00 -5.86
C GLN A 3 -10.23 22.40 -6.61
N GLY A 4 -9.68 21.54 -7.48
CA GLY A 4 -8.48 21.85 -8.28
C GLY A 4 -7.15 22.03 -7.50
N GLY A 5 -7.17 21.88 -6.17
CA GLY A 5 -5.97 21.97 -5.33
C GLY A 5 -5.09 20.71 -5.33
N LYS A 6 -3.88 20.84 -4.78
CA LYS A 6 -2.94 19.73 -4.55
C LYS A 6 -2.82 19.45 -3.06
N THR A 7 -2.80 18.18 -2.68
CA THR A 7 -2.67 17.73 -1.29
C THR A 7 -1.35 17.01 -1.08
N ILE A 8 -0.64 17.32 0.02
CA ILE A 8 0.57 16.61 0.45
C ILE A 8 0.22 15.71 1.63
N ILE A 9 0.60 14.44 1.55
CA ILE A 9 0.49 13.48 2.65
C ILE A 9 1.90 13.09 3.08
N PHE A 10 2.27 13.39 4.33
CA PHE A 10 3.60 13.08 4.86
C PHE A 10 3.53 12.44 6.25
N CYS A 11 4.61 11.76 6.61
CA CYS A 11 4.90 11.33 7.97
C CYS A 11 6.41 11.46 8.18
N ALA A 12 6.94 11.10 9.36
CA ALA A 12 8.35 11.33 9.69
C ALA A 12 9.36 10.85 8.62
N ALA A 13 9.23 9.62 8.11
CA ALA A 13 10.15 9.06 7.10
C ALA A 13 9.52 8.91 5.70
N GLY A 14 8.21 9.12 5.59
CA GLY A 14 7.46 8.78 4.37
C GLY A 14 7.55 7.30 3.97
N VAL A 15 7.78 6.39 4.92
CA VAL A 15 7.92 4.94 4.68
C VAL A 15 6.61 4.20 4.95
N SER A 16 5.95 4.48 6.08
CA SER A 16 4.88 3.62 6.60
C SER A 16 3.51 4.33 6.66
N ARG A 17 3.30 5.24 7.62
CA ARG A 17 2.00 5.91 7.86
C ARG A 17 1.43 6.65 6.64
N SER A 18 2.19 7.57 6.05
CA SER A 18 1.73 8.32 4.88
C SER A 18 1.53 7.42 3.67
N ALA A 19 2.38 6.42 3.49
CA ALA A 19 2.25 5.45 2.40
C ALA A 19 0.94 4.66 2.53
N ALA A 20 0.60 4.18 3.72
CA ALA A 20 -0.66 3.48 3.96
C ALA A 20 -1.88 4.32 3.59
N LEU A 21 -1.89 5.60 3.98
CA LEU A 21 -2.99 6.51 3.62
C LEU A 21 -3.07 6.75 2.10
N CYS A 22 -1.93 6.91 1.42
CA CYS A 22 -1.88 7.02 -0.04
C CYS A 22 -2.43 5.76 -0.73
N LEU A 23 -2.12 4.56 -0.21
CA LEU A 23 -2.65 3.30 -0.76
C LEU A 23 -4.17 3.22 -0.62
N ALA A 24 -4.70 3.50 0.57
CA ALA A 24 -6.14 3.53 0.82
C ALA A 24 -6.86 4.55 -0.09
N TYR A 25 -6.24 5.71 -0.32
CA TYR A 25 -6.73 6.72 -1.24
C TYR A 25 -6.79 6.21 -2.69
N LEU A 26 -5.74 5.56 -3.19
CA LEU A 26 -5.72 5.01 -4.55
C LEU A 26 -6.77 3.91 -4.74
N VAL A 27 -6.95 3.05 -3.73
CA VAL A 27 -7.94 1.96 -3.76
C VAL A 27 -9.37 2.51 -3.86
N LYS A 28 -9.73 3.47 -2.99
CA LYS A 28 -11.11 4.00 -2.94
C LYS A 28 -11.38 5.13 -3.93
N GLY A 29 -10.42 6.04 -4.09
CA GLY A 29 -10.59 7.29 -4.85
C GLY A 29 -10.28 7.16 -6.34
N GLU A 30 -9.39 6.24 -6.70
CA GLU A 30 -8.90 6.09 -8.09
C GLU A 30 -9.19 4.70 -8.68
N GLY A 31 -9.87 3.83 -7.93
CA GLY A 31 -10.29 2.51 -8.41
C GLY A 31 -9.17 1.48 -8.56
N PHE A 32 -7.97 1.72 -8.02
CA PHE A 32 -6.86 0.77 -8.08
C PHE A 32 -7.17 -0.49 -7.24
N THR A 33 -6.62 -1.64 -7.63
CA THR A 33 -6.44 -2.75 -6.67
C THR A 33 -5.33 -2.37 -5.68
N LEU A 34 -5.28 -2.98 -4.50
CA LEU A 34 -4.23 -2.72 -3.51
C LEU A 34 -2.86 -3.08 -4.06
N LYS A 35 -2.77 -4.16 -4.85
CA LYS A 35 -1.54 -4.54 -5.57
C LYS A 35 -1.10 -3.46 -6.56
N ASP A 36 -2.01 -2.97 -7.40
CA ASP A 36 -1.70 -1.90 -8.37
C ASP A 36 -1.34 -0.59 -7.65
N ALA A 37 -2.06 -0.25 -6.59
CA ALA A 37 -1.80 0.94 -5.78
C ALA A 37 -0.39 0.88 -5.17
N TYR A 38 0.01 -0.29 -4.66
CA TYR A 38 1.36 -0.49 -4.14
C TYR A 38 2.42 -0.35 -5.22
N HIS A 39 2.26 -1.01 -6.37
CA HIS A 39 3.23 -0.89 -7.46
C HIS A 39 3.33 0.55 -7.98
N HIS A 40 2.20 1.23 -8.16
CA HIS A 40 2.15 2.63 -8.57
C HIS A 40 2.91 3.55 -7.60
N LEU A 41 2.71 3.36 -6.29
CA LEU A 41 3.36 4.16 -5.25
C LEU A 41 4.84 3.80 -5.10
N ASN A 42 5.19 2.51 -5.11
CA ASN A 42 6.57 2.03 -4.98
C ASN A 42 7.45 2.45 -6.17
N GLN A 43 6.90 2.54 -7.39
CA GLN A 43 7.63 3.08 -8.54
C GLN A 43 8.03 4.56 -8.36
N ARG A 44 7.21 5.35 -7.65
CA ARG A 44 7.45 6.78 -7.38
C ARG A 44 8.24 7.03 -6.11
N ARG A 45 8.11 6.14 -5.12
CA ARG A 45 8.82 6.21 -3.83
C ARG A 45 9.27 4.81 -3.41
N PRO A 46 10.44 4.33 -3.90
CA PRO A 46 10.89 2.95 -3.68
C PRO A 46 11.15 2.55 -2.22
N ILE A 47 11.15 3.51 -1.28
CA ILE A 47 11.34 3.23 0.14
C ILE A 47 10.04 2.89 0.88
N VAL A 48 8.87 2.94 0.23
CA VAL A 48 7.59 2.69 0.93
C VAL A 48 7.55 1.29 1.50
N SER A 49 7.28 1.18 2.79
CA SER A 49 7.13 -0.09 3.47
C SER A 49 6.18 0.11 4.66
N PRO A 50 4.86 0.05 4.42
CA PRO A 50 3.89 -0.01 5.50
C PRO A 50 4.23 -1.15 6.46
N ASN A 51 3.97 -0.95 7.75
CA ASN A 51 4.15 -2.03 8.71
C ASN A 51 3.07 -3.10 8.50
N VAL A 52 3.28 -4.30 9.06
CA VAL A 52 2.35 -5.42 8.89
C VAL A 52 0.93 -5.12 9.40
N GLY A 53 0.78 -4.27 10.42
CA GLY A 53 -0.52 -3.84 10.93
C GLY A 53 -1.29 -3.01 9.90
N PHE A 54 -0.61 -2.07 9.24
CA PHE A 54 -1.22 -1.31 8.13
C PHE A 54 -1.53 -2.19 6.93
N TRP A 55 -0.68 -3.19 6.63
CA TRP A 55 -1.01 -4.14 5.56
C TRP A 55 -2.29 -4.93 5.84
N ARG A 56 -2.48 -5.42 7.07
CA ARG A 56 -3.74 -6.07 7.48
C ARG A 56 -4.94 -5.14 7.25
N GLN A 57 -4.84 -3.91 7.76
CA GLN A 57 -5.91 -2.92 7.60
C GLN A 57 -6.20 -2.60 6.13
N LEU A 58 -5.17 -2.49 5.28
CA LEU A 58 -5.34 -2.22 3.85
C LEU A 58 -5.97 -3.40 3.10
N ILE A 59 -5.60 -4.63 3.46
CA ILE A 59 -6.18 -5.86 2.91
C ILE A 59 -7.66 -5.95 3.26
N ASP A 60 -8.01 -5.72 4.52
CA ASP A 60 -9.41 -5.72 4.97
C ASP A 60 -10.20 -4.59 4.31
N TYR A 61 -9.58 -3.41 4.18
CA TYR A 61 -10.17 -2.27 3.49
C TYR A 61 -10.41 -2.53 2.00
N GLU A 62 -9.51 -3.22 1.29
CA GLU A 62 -9.75 -3.60 -0.11
C GLU A 62 -10.93 -4.57 -0.22
N LYS A 63 -11.01 -5.58 0.67
CA LYS A 63 -12.14 -6.51 0.71
C LYS A 63 -13.46 -5.80 0.94
N GLU A 64 -13.50 -4.87 1.89
CA GLU A 64 -14.70 -4.05 2.15
C GLU A 64 -15.08 -3.19 0.94
N ALA A 65 -14.09 -2.60 0.25
CA ALA A 65 -14.35 -1.69 -0.86
C ALA A 65 -14.66 -2.41 -2.19
N LYS A 66 -14.15 -3.63 -2.39
CA LYS A 66 -14.11 -4.31 -3.70
C LYS A 66 -14.55 -5.77 -3.69
N GLY A 67 -14.80 -6.36 -2.52
CA GLY A 67 -15.25 -7.74 -2.35
C GLY A 67 -14.13 -8.77 -2.19
N ASP A 68 -12.89 -8.45 -2.56
CA ASP A 68 -11.72 -9.33 -2.37
C ASP A 68 -10.41 -8.52 -2.24
N SER A 69 -9.33 -9.16 -1.81
CA SER A 69 -7.99 -8.57 -1.71
C SER A 69 -7.05 -9.14 -2.77
N THR A 70 -6.29 -8.26 -3.39
CA THR A 70 -5.23 -8.60 -4.36
C THR A 70 -3.86 -8.79 -3.73
N VAL A 71 -3.75 -8.58 -2.41
CA VAL A 71 -2.52 -8.74 -1.63
C VAL A 71 -2.76 -9.73 -0.50
N ASN A 72 -1.82 -10.66 -0.32
CA ASN A 72 -1.82 -11.61 0.78
C ASN A 72 -0.61 -11.43 1.68
N LEU A 73 -0.79 -11.72 2.97
CA LEU A 73 0.34 -11.86 3.89
C LEU A 73 0.87 -13.28 3.84
N ILE A 74 2.14 -13.43 3.47
CA ILE A 74 2.85 -14.70 3.46
C ILE A 74 3.73 -14.82 4.71
N THR A 75 3.76 -16.03 5.30
CA THR A 75 4.55 -16.34 6.50
C THR A 75 5.54 -17.47 6.21
N GLY A 76 6.82 -17.23 6.49
CA GLY A 76 7.83 -18.30 6.56
C GLY A 76 7.80 -19.02 7.91
N ARG A 77 8.58 -20.09 8.05
CA ARG A 77 8.58 -20.99 9.23
C ARG A 77 8.80 -20.31 10.58
N MET A 78 9.44 -19.14 10.63
CA MET A 78 9.71 -18.38 11.88
C MET A 78 9.71 -16.84 11.69
N ALA A 79 9.17 -16.32 10.58
CA ALA A 79 9.31 -14.91 10.22
C ALA A 79 8.01 -14.12 10.43
N ARG A 80 8.15 -12.81 10.70
CA ARG A 80 7.02 -11.88 10.67
C ARG A 80 6.36 -11.93 9.29
N PRO A 81 5.02 -11.92 9.19
CA PRO A 81 4.33 -11.94 7.91
C PRO A 81 4.75 -10.73 7.07
N VAL A 82 4.95 -10.95 5.77
CA VAL A 82 5.22 -9.91 4.79
C VAL A 82 4.18 -9.97 3.68
N PRO A 83 3.83 -8.85 3.06
CA PRO A 83 2.92 -8.85 1.92
C PRO A 83 3.61 -9.47 0.69
N ASP A 84 2.88 -10.28 -0.08
CA ASP A 84 3.37 -10.95 -1.30
C ASP A 84 3.90 -9.98 -2.38
N VAL A 85 3.39 -8.75 -2.42
CA VAL A 85 3.88 -7.68 -3.32
C VAL A 85 5.34 -7.30 -3.09
N TYR A 86 5.96 -7.73 -1.98
CA TYR A 86 7.40 -7.53 -1.73
C TYR A 86 8.28 -8.51 -2.51
N LEU A 87 7.75 -9.65 -2.96
CA LEU A 87 8.53 -10.64 -3.72
C LEU A 87 8.97 -10.12 -5.09
N HIS A 88 8.27 -9.14 -5.65
CA HIS A 88 8.56 -8.56 -6.97
C HIS A 88 9.04 -7.10 -6.85
N ARG A 89 9.82 -6.79 -5.83
CA ARG A 89 10.38 -5.45 -5.70
C ARG A 89 11.55 -5.29 -6.67
N THR A 90 11.36 -4.50 -7.72
CA THR A 90 12.48 -4.05 -8.56
C THR A 90 13.40 -3.20 -7.69
N LEU A 91 14.56 -3.75 -7.31
CA LEU A 91 15.63 -3.00 -6.68
C LEU A 91 16.19 -2.05 -7.75
N LYS A 92 15.96 -0.74 -7.60
CA LYS A 92 16.73 0.25 -8.35
C LYS A 92 17.96 0.59 -7.52
N THR A 93 19.11 0.09 -7.96
CA THR A 93 20.45 0.59 -7.61
C THR A 93 20.60 2.05 -8.01
#